data_AF-A0A1T5EPR7-F1
#
_entry.id   AF-A0A1T5EPR7-F1
#
_cell.length_a   1.000
_cell.length_b   1.000
_cell.length_c   1.000
_cell.angle_alpha   90.00
_cell.angle_beta   90.00
_cell.angle_gamma   90.00
#
_symmetry.space_group_name_H-M   'P 1'
#
loop_
_entity.id
_entity.type
_entity.pdbx_description
1 polymer ?
#
loop_
_entity_poly.entity_id
_entity_poly.type
_entity_poly.pdbx_seq_one_letter_code
_entity_poly.pdbx_strand_id
1 'polypeptide(L)'
;MLLKVSCISEDGTNGVEICTLYGIRFNKQGFAILSTEHEKHDYLIPMTEEAYDMLCKSYVACAKSGAAVVELVGGSVYRLRKNAMFLEKIDAKYAFKPL
;
A
#
# COMPACT_ATOMS: atom_id res chain seq x y z
N MET A 1 5.59 -9.23 -10.45
CA MET A 1 5.46 -7.94 -11.16
C MET A 1 6.12 -6.88 -10.30
N LEU A 2 6.79 -5.89 -10.91
CA LEU A 2 7.35 -4.78 -10.14
C LEU A 2 6.25 -3.77 -9.82
N LEU A 3 6.32 -3.19 -8.63
CA LEU A 3 5.48 -2.12 -8.16
C LEU A 3 6.36 -0.89 -7.92
N LYS A 4 6.04 0.21 -8.60
CA LYS A 4 6.54 1.54 -8.27
C LYS A 4 5.53 2.22 -7.34
N VAL A 5 6.02 2.73 -6.21
CA VAL A 5 5.17 3.35 -5.19
C VAL A 5 5.85 4.57 -4.58
N SER A 6 5.08 5.64 -4.40
CA SER A 6 5.46 6.75 -3.54
C SER A 6 4.97 6.46 -2.12
N CYS A 7 5.88 6.45 -1.15
CA CYS A 7 5.56 6.07 0.22
C CYS A 7 6.02 7.10 1.26
N ILE A 8 5.32 7.12 2.39
CA ILE A 8 5.61 7.93 3.57
C ILE A 8 6.15 6.98 4.64
N SER A 9 7.36 7.23 5.11
CA SER A 9 7.98 6.43 6.17
C SER A 9 7.52 6.87 7.57
N GLU A 10 7.89 6.11 8.60
CA GLU A 10 7.50 6.35 10.00
C GLU A 10 7.86 7.76 10.51
N ASP A 11 8.98 8.32 10.03
CA ASP A 11 9.44 9.66 10.40
C ASP A 11 8.78 10.79 9.58
N GLY A 12 7.86 10.44 8.67
CA GLY A 12 7.16 11.38 7.79
C GLY A 12 7.90 11.70 6.50
N THR A 13 9.07 11.10 6.25
CA THR A 13 9.82 11.33 5.01
C THR A 13 9.14 10.64 3.84
N ASN A 14 8.92 11.41 2.76
CA ASN A 14 8.46 10.91 1.48
C ASN A 14 9.59 10.23 0.71
N GLY A 15 9.31 9.10 0.08
CA GLY A 15 10.23 8.38 -0.78
C GLY A 15 9.52 7.75 -1.98
N VAL A 16 10.31 7.32 -2.96
CA VAL A 16 9.85 6.50 -4.09
C VAL A 16 10.61 5.20 -4.04
N GLU A 17 9.88 4.09 -4.15
CA GLU A 17 10.45 2.75 -4.16
C GLU A 17 9.93 1.94 -5.34
N ILE A 18 10.79 1.08 -5.88
CA ILE A 18 10.43 0.05 -6.85
C ILE A 18 10.74 -1.28 -6.18
N CYS A 19 9.70 -2.09 -6.02
CA CYS A 19 9.76 -3.36 -5.30
C CYS A 19 9.02 -4.46 -6.06
N THR A 20 9.32 -5.70 -5.77
CA THR A 20 8.60 -6.89 -6.20
C THR A 20 7.33 -7.05 -5.40
N LEU A 21 6.17 -7.05 -6.08
CA LEU A 21 4.89 -7.30 -5.43
C LEU A 21 4.54 -8.79 -5.49
N TYR A 22 4.37 -9.41 -4.32
CA TYR A 22 3.95 -10.80 -4.16
C TYR A 22 2.43 -10.95 -3.95
N GLY A 23 1.76 -9.92 -3.44
CA GLY A 23 0.32 -9.95 -3.24
C GLY A 23 -0.21 -8.73 -2.53
N ILE A 24 -1.53 -8.62 -2.51
CA ILE A 24 -2.28 -7.55 -1.84
C ILE A 24 -3.31 -8.23 -0.93
N ARG A 25 -3.43 -7.80 0.32
CA ARG A 25 -4.44 -8.30 1.28
C ARG A 25 -5.15 -7.14 1.95
N PHE A 26 -6.42 -7.31 2.32
CA PHE A 26 -7.17 -6.32 3.08
C PHE A 26 -7.33 -6.77 4.53
N ASN A 27 -7.19 -5.84 5.48
CA ASN A 27 -7.39 -6.13 6.89
C ASN A 27 -8.68 -5.49 7.43
N LYS A 28 -9.09 -5.92 8.63
CA LYS A 28 -10.30 -5.40 9.30
C LYS A 28 -10.19 -3.94 9.73
N GLN A 29 -8.98 -3.37 9.75
CA GLN A 29 -8.75 -1.97 10.10
C GLN A 29 -8.90 -1.01 8.91
N GLY A 30 -9.25 -1.49 7.72
CA GLY A 30 -9.45 -0.63 6.54
C GLY A 30 -8.17 -0.30 5.80
N PHE A 31 -7.20 -1.23 5.78
CA PHE A 31 -5.97 -1.08 5.03
C PHE A 31 -5.78 -2.20 4.01
N ALA A 32 -5.40 -1.81 2.80
CA ALA A 32 -4.71 -2.71 1.88
C ALA A 32 -3.24 -2.82 2.30
N ILE A 33 -2.75 -4.04 2.43
CA ILE A 33 -1.36 -4.36 2.76
C ILE A 33 -0.71 -4.92 1.52
N LEU A 34 0.35 -4.27 1.03
CA LEU A 34 1.14 -4.76 -0.10
C LEU A 34 2.26 -5.64 0.44
N SER A 35 2.25 -6.91 0.03
CA SER A 35 3.30 -7.88 0.37
C SER A 35 4.43 -7.75 -0.64
N THR A 36 5.59 -7.25 -0.19
CA THR A 36 6.77 -7.03 -1.02
C THR A 36 7.97 -7.86 -0.55
N GLU A 37 9.12 -7.78 -1.24
CA GLU A 37 10.40 -8.37 -0.82
C GLU A 37 10.98 -7.75 0.45
N HIS A 38 10.43 -6.64 0.93
CA HIS A 38 10.91 -6.00 2.13
C HIS A 38 10.38 -6.71 3.39
N GLU A 39 11.12 -7.71 3.86
CA GLU A 39 10.70 -8.55 5.00
C GLU A 39 10.46 -7.78 6.30
N LYS A 40 11.11 -6.61 6.47
CA LYS A 40 11.05 -5.80 7.69
C LYS A 40 9.98 -4.71 7.67
N HIS A 41 9.34 -4.47 6.52
CA HIS A 41 8.36 -3.39 6.38
C HIS A 41 7.03 -3.90 5.82
N ASP A 42 5.94 -3.31 6.30
CA ASP A 42 4.63 -3.40 5.69
C ASP A 42 4.34 -2.11 4.92
N TYR A 43 3.67 -2.23 3.77
CA TYR A 43 3.19 -1.12 2.97
C TYR A 43 1.67 -1.07 3.11
N LEU A 44 1.17 -0.06 3.82
CA LEU A 44 -0.24 0.09 4.14
C LEU A 44 -0.85 1.21 3.31
N ILE A 45 -2.01 0.96 2.73
CA ILE A 45 -2.81 1.96 2.04
C ILE A 45 -4.18 2.02 2.73
N PRO A 46 -4.53 3.13 3.41
CA PRO A 46 -5.87 3.28 3.97
C PRO A 46 -6.88 3.42 2.83
N MET A 47 -7.89 2.56 2.83
CA MET A 47 -8.96 2.58 1.83
C MET A 47 -10.19 1.82 2.31
N THR A 48 -11.33 2.05 1.67
CA THR A 48 -12.53 1.23 1.89
C THR A 48 -12.40 -0.13 1.21
N GLU A 49 -13.25 -1.07 1.59
CA GLU A 49 -13.30 -2.41 0.98
C GLU A 49 -13.65 -2.33 -0.51
N GLU A 50 -14.54 -1.41 -0.90
CA GLU A 50 -14.90 -1.19 -2.31
C GLU A 50 -13.72 -0.67 -3.13
N ALA A 51 -12.93 0.24 -2.55
CA ALA A 51 -11.70 0.73 -3.18
C ALA A 51 -10.64 -0.36 -3.31
N TYR A 52 -10.53 -1.25 -2.31
CA TYR A 52 -9.66 -2.43 -2.37
C TYR A 52 -10.06 -3.39 -3.50
N ASP A 53 -11.36 -3.64 -3.68
CA ASP A 53 -11.86 -4.48 -4.77
C ASP A 53 -11.53 -3.88 -6.15
N MET A 54 -11.65 -2.56 -6.29
CA MET A 54 -11.27 -1.86 -7.53
C MET A 54 -9.76 -1.93 -7.79
N LEU A 55 -8.93 -1.81 -6.74
CA LEU A 55 -7.48 -1.99 -6.83
C LEU A 55 -7.14 -3.40 -7.32
N CYS A 56 -7.76 -4.43 -6.75
CA CYS A 56 -7.53 -5.83 -7.15
C CYS A 56 -7.93 -6.07 -8.62
N LYS A 57 -9.08 -5.56 -9.05
CA LYS A 57 -9.53 -5.66 -10.45
C LYS A 57 -8.54 -5.00 -11.41
N SER A 58 -8.07 -3.80 -11.08
CA SER A 58 -7.09 -3.07 -11.88
C SER A 58 -5.77 -3.83 -11.97
N TYR A 59 -5.31 -4.40 -10.86
CA TYR A 59 -4.08 -5.19 -10.81
C TYR A 59 -4.15 -6.43 -11.71
N VAL A 60 -5.26 -7.18 -11.65
CA VAL A 60 -5.50 -8.35 -12.51
C VAL A 60 -5.54 -7.94 -13.99
N ALA A 61 -6.12 -6.80 -14.32
CA ALA A 61 -6.14 -6.28 -15.68
C ALA A 61 -4.71 -5.97 -16.19
N CYS A 62 -3.88 -5.29 -15.39
CA CYS A 62 -2.47 -5.04 -15.73
C CYS A 62 -1.66 -6.34 -15.90
N ALA A 63 -1.87 -7.32 -15.02
CA ALA A 63 -1.20 -8.62 -15.15
C ALA A 63 -1.60 -9.33 -16.45
N LYS A 64 -2.89 -9.31 -16.81
CA LYS A 64 -3.40 -9.90 -18.07
C LYS A 64 -2.88 -9.19 -19.31
N SER A 65 -2.61 -7.89 -19.25
CA SER A 65 -2.01 -7.15 -20.36
C SER A 65 -0.49 -7.36 -20.49
N GLY A 66 0.12 -8.17 -19.62
CA GLY A 66 1.56 -8.41 -19.64
C GLY A 66 2.39 -7.26 -19.06
N ALA A 67 1.82 -6.42 -18.19
CA ALA A 67 2.58 -5.34 -17.56
C ALA A 67 3.75 -5.90 -16.75
N ALA A 68 4.95 -5.38 -16.99
CA ALA A 68 6.13 -5.71 -16.20
C ALA A 68 6.20 -4.91 -14.89
N VAL A 69 5.67 -3.68 -14.94
CA VAL A 69 5.67 -2.71 -13.84
C VAL A 69 4.28 -2.10 -13.72
N VAL A 70 3.79 -1.99 -12.49
CA VAL A 70 2.59 -1.21 -12.14
C VAL A 70 3.01 -0.05 -11.26
N GLU A 71 2.44 1.13 -11.52
CA GLU A 71 2.63 2.31 -10.68
C GLU A 71 1.36 2.56 -9.87
N LEU A 72 1.50 2.64 -8.54
CA LEU A 72 0.43 3.07 -7.65
C LEU A 72 0.41 4.59 -7.60
N VAL A 73 -0.64 5.20 -8.14
CA VAL A 73 -0.85 6.65 -8.17
C VAL A 73 -2.10 7.05 -7.37
N GLY A 74 -2.07 8.23 -6.76
CA GLY A 74 -3.28 8.85 -6.17
C GLY A 74 -3.69 8.35 -4.78
N GLY A 75 -2.77 7.78 -3.99
CA GLY A 75 -3.04 7.37 -2.60
C GLY A 75 -1.81 7.51 -1.71
N SER A 76 -2.02 7.67 -0.40
CA SER A 76 -0.93 7.66 0.57
C SER A 76 -0.55 6.21 0.90
N VAL A 77 0.70 5.82 0.60
CA VAL A 77 1.23 4.52 1.02
C VAL A 77 2.15 4.72 2.21
N TYR A 78 1.84 4.09 3.33
CA TYR A 78 2.67 4.14 4.53
C TYR A 78 3.62 2.96 4.57
N ARG A 79 4.93 3.23 4.65
CA ARG A 79 5.96 2.22 4.84
C ARG A 79 6.36 2.18 6.31
N LEU A 80 6.05 1.08 6.97
CA LEU A 80 6.16 0.95 8.42
C LEU A 80 6.93 -0.31 8.76
N ARG A 81 7.67 -0.32 9.86
CA ARG A 81 8.30 -1.56 10.32
C ARG A 81 7.22 -2.56 10.71
N LYS A 82 7.44 -3.84 10.41
CA LYS A 82 6.55 -4.89 10.88
C LYS A 82 6.44 -4.83 12.40
N ASN A 83 5.22 -5.02 12.90
CA ASN A 83 4.87 -4.88 14.32
C ASN A 83 5.09 -3.47 14.89
N ALA A 84 5.40 -2.46 14.09
CA ALA A 84 5.27 -1.08 14.53
C ALA A 84 3.82 -0.86 14.94
N MET A 85 3.63 -0.39 16.17
CA MET A 85 2.36 -0.35 16.88
C MET A 85 1.39 0.62 16.19
N PHE A 86 0.64 0.14 15.19
CA PHE A 86 -0.50 0.85 14.57
C PHE A 86 -1.79 0.74 15.40
N LEU A 87 -1.74 0.02 16.52
CA LEU A 87 -2.86 -0.36 17.37
C LEU A 87 -2.70 0.41 18.69
N GLU A 88 -3.16 1.64 18.81
CA GLU A 88 -4.44 1.90 19.50
C GLU A 88 -5.17 3.16 18.99
N LYS A 89 -4.52 3.97 18.14
CA LYS A 89 -5.11 5.17 17.55
C LYS A 89 -4.52 5.30 16.16
N ILE A 90 -5.36 5.33 15.12
CA ILE A 90 -4.95 5.89 13.84
C ILE A 90 -4.44 7.30 14.19
N ASP A 91 -3.12 7.47 14.20
CA ASP A 91 -2.53 8.79 14.41
C ASP A 91 -3.20 9.72 13.41
N ALA A 92 -3.71 10.88 13.85
CA ALA A 92 -4.52 11.76 13.02
C ALA A 92 -3.80 12.17 11.73
N LYS A 93 -2.46 12.07 11.71
CA LYS A 93 -1.61 12.25 10.52
C LYS A 93 -1.79 11.17 9.44
N TYR A 94 -2.30 9.99 9.80
CA TYR A 94 -2.56 8.85 8.93
C TYR A 94 -4.05 8.62 8.66
N ALA A 95 -4.93 9.45 9.23
CA ALA A 95 -6.35 9.42 8.93
C ALA A 95 -6.56 9.67 7.43
N PHE A 96 -7.37 8.82 6.79
CA PHE A 96 -7.78 8.98 5.40
C PHE A 96 -8.39 10.37 5.22
N LYS A 97 -7.74 11.22 4.44
CA LYS A 97 -8.32 12.48 3.95
C LYS A 97 -8.77 12.23 2.52
N PRO A 98 -10.09 12.10 2.25
CA PRO A 98 -10.56 12.10 0.88
C PRO A 98 -10.11 13.40 0.21
N LEU A 99 -9.64 13.29 -1.03
CA LEU A 99 -9.34 14.42 -1.91
C LEU A 99 -10.61 15.24 -2.17
#